data_AF-A0A3M9M809-F1
#
_entry.id   AF-A0A3M9M809-F1
#
_cell.length_a   1.000
_cell.length_b   1.000
_cell.length_c   1.000
_cell.angle_alpha   90.00
_cell.angle_beta   90.00
_cell.angle_gamma   90.00
#
_symmetry.space_group_name_H-M   'P 1'
#
loop_
_entity.id
_entity.type
_entity.pdbx_description
1 polymer ?
#
loop_
_entity_poly.entity_id
_entity_poly.type
_entity_poly.pdbx_seq_one_letter_code
_entity_poly.pdbx_strand_id
1 'polypeptide(L)'
;MVVGPRTFTGDLLRRVGLANVYADAAERYPHAEVTDIDGSGADVILLPDEPYVFTADDGPEAFTTPTRLVSGRLITWYGPSLIEAHHQLSC
;
A
#
# COMPACT_ATOMS: atom_id res chain seq x y z
N MET A 1 -6.64 6.35 6.74
CA MET A 1 -5.76 5.38 7.44
C MET A 1 -4.79 4.79 6.45
N VAL A 2 -3.55 4.51 6.88
CA VAL A 2 -2.53 3.86 6.05
C VAL A 2 -2.00 2.58 6.72
N VAL A 3 -1.24 1.79 5.98
CA VAL A 3 -0.58 0.58 6.51
C VAL A 3 0.67 1.00 7.29
N GLY A 4 0.70 0.78 8.60
CA GLY A 4 1.85 1.05 9.46
C GLY A 4 2.70 -0.20 9.78
N PRO A 5 3.55 -0.15 10.84
CA PRO A 5 4.35 -1.29 11.31
C PRO A 5 3.54 -2.52 11.67
N ARG A 6 4.22 -3.67 11.72
CA ARG A 6 3.68 -4.94 12.28
C ARG A 6 2.40 -5.40 11.57
N THR A 7 2.33 -5.15 10.27
CA THR A 7 1.28 -5.62 9.37
C THR A 7 1.84 -6.68 8.43
N PHE A 8 1.00 -7.64 8.03
CA PHE A 8 1.38 -8.62 7.00
C PHE A 8 1.75 -7.92 5.69
N THR A 9 0.94 -6.95 5.26
CA THR A 9 1.19 -6.11 4.09
C THR A 9 2.55 -5.43 4.16
N GLY A 10 2.90 -4.79 5.29
CA GLY A 10 4.21 -4.16 5.46
C GLY A 10 5.37 -5.15 5.34
N ASP A 11 5.26 -6.35 5.92
CA ASP A 11 6.30 -7.38 5.79
C ASP A 11 6.41 -7.94 4.37
N LEU A 12 5.27 -8.15 3.70
CA LEU A 12 5.22 -8.63 2.32
C LEU A 12 5.86 -7.63 1.36
N LEU A 13 5.47 -6.34 1.43
CA LEU A 13 6.04 -5.27 0.60
C LEU A 13 7.56 -5.18 0.77
N ARG A 14 8.05 -5.27 2.01
CA ARG A 14 9.48 -5.28 2.30
C ARG A 14 10.21 -6.48 1.65
N ARG A 15 9.58 -7.65 1.59
CA ARG A 15 10.18 -8.86 0.97
C ARG A 15 10.27 -8.79 -0.55
N VAL A 16 9.37 -8.04 -1.19
CA VAL A 16 9.40 -7.78 -2.63
C VAL A 16 10.19 -6.52 -2.98
N GLY A 17 10.90 -5.92 -2.01
CA GLY A 17 11.82 -4.80 -2.22
C GLY A 17 11.21 -3.42 -2.09
N LEU A 18 9.94 -3.30 -1.67
CA LEU A 18 9.25 -2.03 -1.49
C LEU A 18 9.41 -1.51 -0.06
N ALA A 19 9.76 -0.22 0.08
CA ALA A 19 9.84 0.46 1.38
C ALA A 19 8.50 1.13 1.71
N ASN A 20 7.92 0.80 2.86
CA ASN A 20 6.73 1.49 3.37
C ASN A 20 7.15 2.73 4.17
N VAL A 21 6.78 3.92 3.71
CA VAL A 21 7.11 5.21 4.37
C VAL A 21 6.58 5.29 5.80
N TYR A 22 5.50 4.56 6.13
CA TYR A 22 4.92 4.49 7.47
C TYR A 22 5.40 3.28 8.28
N ALA A 23 6.49 2.62 7.88
CA ALA A 23 6.99 1.41 8.54
C ALA A 23 7.36 1.61 10.03
N ASP A 24 7.75 2.82 10.42
CA ASP A 24 8.17 3.16 11.79
C ASP A 24 7.15 4.04 12.55
N ALA A 25 5.91 4.15 12.05
CA ALA A 25 4.85 4.89 12.74
C ALA A 25 4.53 4.30 14.12
N ALA A 26 3.96 5.08 15.04
CA ALA A 26 3.64 4.58 16.39
C ALA A 26 2.57 3.48 16.37
N GLU A 27 1.60 3.60 15.46
CA GLU A 27 0.41 2.75 15.39
C GLU A 27 0.48 1.78 14.21
N ARG A 28 -0.18 0.63 14.34
CA ARG A 28 -0.24 -0.39 13.28
C ARG A 28 -0.97 0.10 12.02
N TYR A 29 -1.96 0.98 12.19
CA TYR A 29 -2.72 1.59 11.10
C TYR A 29 -2.98 3.07 11.45
N PRO A 30 -1.96 3.93 11.32
CA PRO A 30 -2.10 5.31 11.74
C PRO A 30 -3.15 6.03 10.88
N HIS A 31 -3.84 6.98 11.51
CA HIS A 31 -4.58 7.98 10.76
C HIS A 31 -3.58 8.89 10.03
N ALA A 32 -3.92 9.30 8.81
CA ALA A 32 -3.12 10.21 8.01
C ALA A 32 -4.07 11.02 7.14
N GLU A 33 -3.81 12.32 7.03
CA GLU A 33 -4.52 13.18 6.09
C GLU A 33 -3.96 12.95 4.68
N VAL A 34 -4.80 13.19 3.65
CA VAL A 34 -4.40 13.03 2.24
C VAL A 34 -3.15 13.85 1.91
N THR A 35 -3.05 15.07 2.43
CA THR A 35 -1.89 15.95 2.22
C THR A 35 -0.61 15.41 2.84
N ASP A 36 -0.69 14.71 3.97
CA ASP A 36 0.48 14.12 4.62
C ASP A 36 0.96 12.89 3.83
N ILE A 37 0.03 12.15 3.24
CA ILE A 37 0.33 11.01 2.36
C ILE A 37 1.01 11.51 1.09
N ASP A 38 0.45 12.53 0.43
CA ASP A 38 1.02 13.10 -0.81
C ASP A 38 2.38 13.78 -0.58
N GLY A 39 2.58 14.36 0.61
CA GLY A 39 3.83 14.99 1.02
C GLY A 39 4.85 14.04 1.67
N SER A 40 4.55 12.74 1.77
CA SER A 40 5.37 11.78 2.53
C SER A 40 6.71 11.45 1.88
N GLY A 41 6.89 11.81 0.60
CA GLY A 41 8.08 11.46 -0.20
C GLY A 41 8.03 10.04 -0.77
N ALA A 42 6.85 9.40 -0.79
CA ALA A 42 6.66 8.11 -1.45
C ALA A 42 6.82 8.24 -2.98
N ASP A 43 7.44 7.24 -3.60
CA ASP A 43 7.52 7.17 -5.07
C ASP A 43 6.18 6.76 -5.71
N VAL A 44 5.33 6.05 -4.95
CA VAL A 44 4.04 5.53 -5.40
C VAL A 44 3.08 5.32 -4.21
N ILE A 45 1.79 5.57 -4.44
CA ILE A 45 0.70 5.25 -3.51
C ILE A 45 -0.06 4.04 -4.02
N LEU A 46 -0.11 2.98 -3.20
CA LEU A 46 -0.87 1.77 -3.52
C LEU A 46 -2.30 1.89 -2.98
N LEU A 47 -3.28 1.77 -3.88
CA LEU A 47 -4.70 1.81 -3.57
C LEU A 47 -5.30 0.41 -3.79
N PRO A 48 -5.58 -0.36 -2.73
CA PRO A 48 -6.12 -1.71 -2.90
C PRO A 48 -7.61 -1.70 -3.26
N ASP A 49 -8.03 -2.61 -4.13
CA ASP A 49 -9.45 -2.81 -4.47
C ASP A 49 -10.27 -3.52 -3.38
N GLU A 50 -9.65 -4.02 -2.30
CA GLU A 50 -10.32 -4.67 -1.17
C GLU A 50 -9.50 -4.55 0.14
N PRO A 51 -10.12 -4.64 1.34
CA PRO A 51 -11.54 -4.85 1.60
C PRO A 51 -12.40 -3.59 1.47
N TYR A 52 -11.77 -2.41 1.46
CA TYR A 52 -12.41 -1.15 1.13
C TYR A 52 -12.01 -0.77 -0.28
N VAL A 53 -12.99 -0.68 -1.16
CA VAL A 53 -12.75 -0.64 -2.61
C VAL A 53 -12.23 0.74 -3.01
N PHE A 54 -11.00 0.78 -3.51
CA PHE A 54 -10.55 1.80 -4.45
C PHE A 54 -10.75 1.31 -5.89
N THR A 55 -10.91 2.25 -6.81
CA THR A 55 -11.10 2.06 -8.24
C THR A 55 -10.01 2.79 -9.03
N ALA A 56 -10.00 2.64 -10.35
CA ALA A 56 -9.04 3.36 -11.20
C ALA A 56 -9.28 4.88 -11.24
N ASP A 57 -10.47 5.32 -10.83
CA ASP A 57 -10.84 6.72 -10.78
C ASP A 57 -10.52 7.37 -9.42
N ASP A 58 -10.13 6.58 -8.42
CA ASP A 58 -9.73 7.09 -7.11
C ASP A 58 -8.23 7.42 -7.08
N GLY A 59 -7.90 8.62 -6.60
CA GLY A 59 -6.52 9.04 -6.34
C GLY A 59 -5.96 10.14 -7.25
N PRO A 60 -6.13 10.14 -8.59
CA PRO A 60 -5.62 11.21 -9.45
C PRO A 60 -6.12 12.62 -9.09
N GLU A 61 -7.28 12.72 -8.44
CA GLU A 61 -7.88 13.93 -7.90
C GLU A 61 -7.36 14.33 -6.52
N ALA A 62 -6.75 13.39 -5.80
CA ALA A 62 -6.31 13.55 -4.41
C ALA A 62 -4.79 13.63 -4.25
N PHE A 63 -4.03 13.06 -5.19
CA PHE A 63 -2.58 12.91 -5.10
C PHE A 63 -1.87 13.46 -6.33
N THR A 64 -0.77 14.19 -6.09
CA THR A 64 0.23 14.48 -7.11
C THR A 64 1.22 13.34 -7.27
N THR A 65 1.42 12.54 -6.21
CA THR A 65 2.20 11.31 -6.21
C THR A 65 1.53 10.25 -7.10
N PRO A 66 2.27 9.51 -7.93
CA PRO A 66 1.70 8.46 -8.77
C PRO A 66 0.90 7.43 -7.94
N THR A 67 -0.33 7.14 -8.35
CA THR A 67 -1.16 6.11 -7.73
C THR A 67 -1.13 4.81 -8.54
N ARG A 68 -1.28 3.69 -7.84
CA ARG A 68 -1.45 2.36 -8.43
C ARG A 68 -2.60 1.64 -7.76
N LEU A 69 -3.67 1.41 -8.52
CA LEU A 69 -4.68 0.43 -8.14
C LEU A 69 -4.05 -0.96 -8.13
N VAL A 70 -4.17 -1.68 -7.01
CA VAL A 70 -3.64 -3.02 -6.84
C VAL A 70 -4.72 -3.96 -6.30
N SER A 71 -4.57 -5.26 -6.54
CA SER A 71 -5.43 -6.23 -5.89
C SER A 71 -5.13 -6.25 -4.39
N GLY A 72 -6.10 -5.88 -3.57
CA GLY A 72 -6.04 -5.99 -2.11
C GLY A 72 -5.76 -7.42 -1.68
N ARG A 73 -6.23 -8.41 -2.45
CA ARG A 73 -5.97 -9.83 -2.22
C ARG A 73 -4.48 -10.14 -2.16
N LEU A 74 -3.71 -9.60 -3.11
CA LEU A 74 -2.28 -9.89 -3.24
C LEU A 74 -1.46 -9.31 -2.09
N ILE A 75 -1.90 -8.19 -1.52
CA ILE A 75 -1.14 -7.49 -0.48
C ILE A 75 -1.64 -7.73 0.95
N THR A 76 -2.83 -8.32 1.13
CA THR A 76 -3.44 -8.51 2.47
C THR A 76 -3.71 -9.97 2.84
N TRP A 77 -3.70 -10.91 1.89
CA TRP A 77 -3.98 -12.32 2.17
C TRP A 77 -2.71 -13.18 2.07
N TYR A 78 -2.45 -13.94 3.12
CA TYR A 78 -1.40 -14.96 3.15
C TYR A 78 -1.91 -16.29 2.55
N GLY A 79 -1.01 -17.07 1.95
CA GLY A 79 -1.29 -18.38 1.38
C GLY A 79 -0.94 -18.50 -0.11
N PRO A 80 -1.69 -19.27 -0.92
CA PRO A 80 -1.37 -19.52 -2.33
C PRO A 80 -1.25 -18.26 -3.20
N SER A 81 -1.89 -17.15 -2.80
CA SER A 81 -1.78 -15.84 -3.47
C SER A 81 -0.35 -15.26 -3.45
N LEU A 82 0.53 -15.73 -2.55
CA LEU A 82 1.88 -15.19 -2.41
C LEU A 82 2.75 -15.39 -3.66
N ILE A 83 2.49 -16.43 -4.45
CA ILE A 83 3.22 -16.65 -5.72
C ILE A 83 2.91 -15.50 -6.67
N GLU A 84 1.63 -15.18 -6.86
CA GLU A 84 1.20 -14.08 -7.73
C GLU A 84 1.61 -12.72 -7.17
N ALA A 85 1.52 -12.52 -5.85
CA ALA A 85 1.96 -11.30 -5.20
C ALA A 85 3.44 -11.01 -5.49
N HIS A 86 4.31 -12.01 -5.40
CA HIS A 86 5.73 -11.85 -5.74
C HIS A 86 5.93 -11.42 -7.20
N HIS A 87 5.22 -12.05 -8.15
CA HIS A 87 5.34 -11.70 -9.57
C HIS A 87 4.87 -10.29 -9.88
N GLN A 88 3.78 -9.83 -9.25
CA GLN A 88 3.18 -8.53 -9.56
C GLN A 88 3.88 -7.35 -8.86
N LEU A 89 4.52 -7.58 -7.72
CA LEU A 89 5.06 -6.51 -6.86
C LEU A 89 6.58 -6.32 -6.93
N SER A 90 7.32 -7.27 -7.52
CA SER A 90 8.79 -7.24 -7.54
C SER A 90 9.42 -6.65 -8.82
N CYS A 91 8.60 -6.02 -9.68
CA CYS A 91 9.02 -5.46 -10.97
C CYS A 91 9.70 -4.10 -10.83
#